data_AF-A0A1Y3N211-F1
#
_entry.id   AF-A0A1Y3N211-F1
#
_cell.length_a   1.000
_cell.length_b   1.000
_cell.length_c   1.000
_cell.angle_alpha   90.00
_cell.angle_beta   90.00
_cell.angle_gamma   90.00
#
_symmetry.space_group_name_H-M   'P 1'
#
loop_
_entity.id
_entity.type
_entity.pdbx_description
1 polymer ?
#
loop_
_entity_poly.entity_id
_entity_poly.type
_entity_poly.pdbx_seq_one_letter_code
_entity_poly.pdbx_strand_id
1 'polypeptide(L)'
;MLVLNFFSKGLHICDNSGYVPGIPECAVGFGFIAINQIKYQPFYSSAINNYRFGIYFSYCISSILSILVLTTTLSNSQFISDIAPFILIILFGIGYKINNIYYKLCIKRIYKKLQEKEKVTNLRKTVSNDELKYNPSKLKKKNVYKSVERIST
;
A
#
# COMPACT_ATOMS: atom_id res chain seq x y z
N MET A 1 32.32 -0.23 -12.90
CA MET A 1 32.11 1.07 -13.58
C MET A 1 30.72 1.23 -14.24
N LEU A 2 30.13 0.18 -14.83
CA LEU A 2 28.80 0.26 -15.47
C LEU A 2 27.60 0.38 -14.49
N VAL A 3 27.65 -0.28 -13.33
CA VAL A 3 26.56 -0.23 -12.33
C VAL A 3 26.49 1.14 -11.65
N LEU A 4 27.64 1.72 -11.31
CA LEU A 4 27.75 3.10 -10.84
C LEU A 4 27.22 4.10 -11.87
N ASN A 5 27.38 3.86 -13.17
CA ASN A 5 26.77 4.70 -14.22
C ASN A 5 25.25 4.56 -14.31
N PHE A 6 24.68 3.40 -13.98
CA PHE A 6 23.22 3.21 -13.96
C PHE A 6 22.58 3.92 -12.77
N PHE A 7 23.19 3.81 -11.58
CA PHE A 7 22.77 4.57 -10.40
C PHE A 7 23.06 6.06 -10.55
N SER A 8 24.23 6.44 -11.08
CA SER A 8 24.59 7.84 -11.33
C SER A 8 23.66 8.50 -12.35
N LYS A 9 23.31 7.85 -13.46
CA LYS A 9 22.34 8.40 -14.43
C LYS A 9 20.90 8.42 -13.90
N GLY A 10 20.51 7.46 -13.08
CA GLY A 10 19.23 7.48 -12.36
C GLY A 10 19.14 8.61 -11.33
N LEU A 11 20.25 8.88 -10.62
CA LEU A 11 20.39 10.02 -9.71
C LEU A 11 20.55 11.36 -10.44
N HIS A 12 21.13 11.39 -11.64
CA HIS A 12 21.36 12.63 -12.41
C HIS A 12 20.06 13.28 -12.89
N ILE A 13 18.96 12.52 -12.92
CA ILE A 13 17.61 13.05 -13.14
C ILE A 13 17.16 13.94 -11.96
N CYS A 14 17.79 13.79 -10.79
CA CYS A 14 17.44 14.50 -9.56
C CYS A 14 18.42 15.63 -9.19
N ASP A 15 19.50 15.85 -9.95
CA ASP A 15 20.47 16.90 -9.61
C ASP A 15 21.12 17.53 -10.85
N ASN A 16 20.83 18.81 -11.08
CA ASN A 16 21.53 19.68 -12.02
C ASN A 16 22.55 20.59 -11.29
N SER A 17 22.86 20.35 -10.01
CA SER A 17 23.54 21.35 -9.18
C SER A 17 24.94 20.99 -8.66
N GLY A 18 25.53 19.84 -9.04
CA GLY A 18 26.93 19.51 -8.72
C GLY A 18 27.23 19.31 -7.22
N TYR A 19 26.20 19.29 -6.39
CA TYR A 19 26.18 18.84 -5.01
C TYR A 19 25.36 17.53 -4.97
N VAL A 20 25.41 16.70 -3.92
CA VAL A 20 24.55 15.48 -3.79
C VAL A 20 23.38 15.68 -2.79
N PRO A 21 22.56 16.74 -2.84
CA PRO A 21 21.41 16.94 -1.98
C PRO A 21 20.19 16.11 -2.43
N GLY A 22 20.20 15.53 -3.65
CA GLY A 22 19.04 14.79 -4.16
C GLY A 22 18.80 13.39 -3.57
N ILE A 23 19.80 12.71 -2.99
CA ILE A 23 19.64 11.30 -2.52
C ILE A 23 18.68 11.16 -1.34
N PRO A 24 18.79 12.00 -0.28
CA PRO A 24 17.82 11.97 0.83
C PRO A 24 16.40 12.29 0.36
N GLU A 25 16.27 13.26 -0.56
CA GLU A 25 14.98 13.66 -1.13
C GLU A 25 14.34 12.53 -1.95
N CYS A 26 15.16 11.79 -2.72
CA CYS A 26 14.71 10.59 -3.45
C CYS A 26 14.22 9.49 -2.51
N ALA A 27 14.96 9.21 -1.42
CA ALA A 27 14.56 8.20 -0.45
C ALA A 27 13.18 8.52 0.17
N VAL A 28 12.99 9.79 0.58
CA VAL A 28 11.72 10.26 1.14
C VAL A 28 10.61 10.23 0.08
N GLY A 29 10.88 10.65 -1.15
CA GLY A 29 9.92 10.65 -2.25
C GLY A 29 9.42 9.25 -2.60
N PHE A 30 10.33 8.29 -2.82
CA PHE A 30 9.95 6.91 -3.11
C PHE A 30 9.26 6.24 -1.92
N GLY A 31 9.68 6.53 -0.68
CA GLY A 31 9.01 6.06 0.53
C GLY A 31 7.56 6.57 0.63
N PHE A 32 7.35 7.86 0.37
CA PHE A 32 6.02 8.47 0.37
C PHE A 32 5.09 7.83 -0.69
N ILE A 33 5.60 7.63 -1.91
CA ILE A 33 4.84 6.98 -2.98
C ILE A 33 4.50 5.52 -2.61
N ALA A 34 5.45 4.77 -2.05
CA ALA A 34 5.23 3.39 -1.61
C ALA A 34 4.15 3.29 -0.52
N ILE A 35 4.18 4.19 0.47
CA ILE A 35 3.16 4.23 1.54
C ILE A 35 1.79 4.60 0.97
N ASN A 36 1.72 5.60 0.10
CA ASN A 36 0.46 6.00 -0.53
C ASN A 36 -0.10 4.90 -1.42
N GLN A 37 0.76 4.13 -2.10
CA GLN A 37 0.31 2.95 -2.83
C GLN A 37 -0.35 1.92 -1.90
N ILE A 38 0.22 1.61 -0.74
CA ILE A 38 -0.44 0.65 0.19
C ILE A 38 -1.82 1.16 0.63
N LYS A 39 -1.92 2.46 0.93
CA LYS A 39 -3.15 3.08 1.46
C LYS A 39 -4.25 3.22 0.42
N TYR A 40 -3.89 3.65 -0.79
CA TYR A 40 -4.83 4.05 -1.84
C TYR A 40 -4.75 3.15 -3.08
N GLN A 41 -4.18 1.95 -2.97
CA GLN A 41 -4.09 1.05 -4.13
C GLN A 41 -5.47 0.74 -4.70
N PRO A 42 -5.64 0.87 -6.02
CA PRO A 42 -6.88 0.46 -6.66
C PRO A 42 -6.96 -1.06 -6.77
N PHE A 43 -8.16 -1.63 -6.65
CA PHE A 43 -8.39 -3.10 -6.59
C PHE A 43 -8.37 -3.82 -7.96
N TYR A 44 -7.67 -3.28 -8.98
CA TYR A 44 -7.70 -3.85 -10.32
C TYR A 44 -6.91 -5.16 -10.44
N SER A 45 -5.59 -5.13 -10.20
CA SER A 45 -4.72 -6.30 -10.34
C SER A 45 -3.68 -6.34 -9.22
N SER A 46 -3.71 -7.43 -8.45
CA SER A 46 -2.72 -7.69 -7.39
C SER A 46 -1.30 -7.71 -7.97
N ALA A 47 -1.11 -8.31 -9.16
CA ALA A 47 0.21 -8.38 -9.78
C ALA A 47 0.78 -6.97 -10.10
N ILE A 48 -0.04 -6.10 -10.69
CA ILE A 48 0.38 -4.72 -11.04
C ILE A 48 0.68 -3.92 -9.77
N ASN A 49 -0.15 -4.04 -8.73
CA ASN A 49 0.09 -3.34 -7.47
C ASN A 49 1.33 -3.85 -6.75
N ASN A 50 1.54 -5.16 -6.70
CA ASN A 50 2.72 -5.77 -6.10
C ASN A 50 4.01 -5.36 -6.84
N TYR A 51 3.95 -5.30 -8.17
CA TYR A 51 5.07 -4.83 -8.99
C TYR A 51 5.39 -3.37 -8.72
N ARG A 52 4.41 -2.47 -8.80
CA ARG A 52 4.60 -1.04 -8.54
C ARG A 52 5.13 -0.78 -7.14
N PHE A 53 4.54 -1.44 -6.13
CA PHE A 53 4.99 -1.29 -4.75
C PHE A 53 6.41 -1.85 -4.58
N GLY A 54 6.69 -3.02 -5.15
CA GLY A 54 8.01 -3.63 -5.11
C GLY A 54 9.09 -2.71 -5.68
N ILE A 55 8.81 -2.01 -6.78
CA ILE A 55 9.72 -1.01 -7.36
C ILE A 55 9.95 0.14 -6.39
N TYR A 56 8.90 0.82 -5.95
CA TYR A 56 9.04 2.00 -5.09
C TYR A 56 9.70 1.66 -3.75
N PHE A 57 9.36 0.51 -3.17
CA PHE A 57 9.98 -0.01 -1.97
C PHE A 57 11.47 -0.29 -2.19
N SER A 58 11.84 -0.96 -3.29
CA SER A 58 13.25 -1.28 -3.58
C SER A 58 14.07 -0.02 -3.80
N TYR A 59 13.54 0.97 -4.52
CA TYR A 59 14.24 2.25 -4.72
C TYR A 59 14.37 3.05 -3.44
N CYS A 60 13.35 3.05 -2.57
CA CYS A 60 13.43 3.69 -1.26
C CYS A 60 14.56 3.07 -0.42
N ILE A 61 14.58 1.74 -0.26
CA ILE A 61 15.62 1.06 0.52
C ILE A 61 16.99 1.19 -0.15
N SER A 62 17.07 1.08 -1.48
CA SER A 62 18.34 1.28 -2.22
C SER A 62 18.90 2.68 -2.06
N SER A 63 18.04 3.70 -1.96
CA SER A 63 18.47 5.09 -1.71
C SER A 63 19.03 5.24 -0.30
N ILE A 64 18.38 4.63 0.71
CA ILE A 64 18.89 4.59 2.09
C ILE A 64 20.23 3.86 2.17
N LEU A 65 20.34 2.70 1.53
CA LEU A 65 21.60 1.94 1.44
C LEU A 65 22.71 2.76 0.78
N SER A 66 22.37 3.52 -0.26
CA SER A 66 23.34 4.40 -0.94
C SER A 66 23.85 5.49 0.00
N ILE A 67 22.98 6.11 0.81
CA ILE A 67 23.38 7.07 1.84
C ILE A 67 24.34 6.40 2.85
N LEU A 68 24.02 5.19 3.32
CA LEU A 68 24.87 4.45 4.26
C LEU A 68 26.25 4.10 3.65
N VAL A 69 26.29 3.69 2.39
CA VAL A 69 27.55 3.38 1.69
C VAL A 69 28.39 4.63 1.47
N LEU A 70 27.76 5.80 1.22
CA LEU A 70 28.44 7.08 1.06
C LEU A 70 28.98 7.64 2.38
N THR A 71 28.23 7.48 3.49
CA THR A 71 28.68 7.93 4.81
C THR A 71 29.73 7.01 5.43
N THR A 72 29.88 5.80 4.92
CA THR A 72 30.94 4.85 5.30
C THR A 72 32.08 4.87 4.29
N THR A 73 33.27 4.40 4.66
CA THR A 73 34.42 4.25 3.73
C THR A 73 34.26 3.06 2.77
N LEU A 74 33.08 2.44 2.77
CA LEU A 74 32.73 1.28 1.98
C LEU A 74 32.56 1.58 0.49
N SER A 75 32.38 2.85 0.11
CA SER A 75 32.26 3.32 -1.27
C SER A 75 33.44 2.93 -2.18
N ASN A 76 34.63 2.71 -1.61
CA ASN A 76 35.82 2.29 -2.35
C ASN A 76 35.90 0.77 -2.61
N SER A 77 34.95 -0.01 -2.07
CA SER A 77 34.95 -1.46 -2.19
C SER A 77 34.24 -1.93 -3.46
N GLN A 78 34.98 -2.56 -4.37
CA GLN A 78 34.42 -3.18 -5.57
C GLN A 78 33.35 -4.23 -5.24
N PHE A 79 33.51 -4.94 -4.11
CA PHE A 79 32.57 -5.93 -3.63
C PHE A 79 31.13 -5.40 -3.50
N ILE A 80 30.97 -4.15 -3.05
CA ILE A 80 29.64 -3.55 -2.89
C ILE A 80 28.99 -3.24 -4.23
N SER A 81 29.79 -2.78 -5.21
CA SER A 81 29.29 -2.58 -6.57
C SER A 81 28.82 -3.89 -7.19
N ASP A 82 29.48 -5.01 -6.90
CA ASP A 82 29.16 -6.31 -7.48
C ASP A 82 27.91 -6.94 -6.85
N ILE A 83 27.69 -6.72 -5.55
CA ILE A 83 26.57 -7.31 -4.81
C ILE A 83 25.27 -6.48 -4.89
N ALA A 84 25.38 -5.17 -5.15
CA ALA A 84 24.25 -4.25 -5.24
C ALA A 84 23.08 -4.72 -6.14
N PRO A 85 23.29 -5.22 -7.37
CA PRO A 85 22.18 -5.69 -8.21
C PRO A 85 21.43 -6.87 -7.60
N PHE A 86 22.13 -7.78 -6.92
CA PHE A 86 21.50 -8.92 -6.24
C PHE A 86 20.65 -8.46 -5.05
N ILE A 87 21.16 -7.50 -4.27
CA ILE A 87 20.41 -6.89 -3.17
C ILE A 87 19.11 -6.28 -3.70
N LEU A 88 19.15 -5.57 -4.82
CA LEU A 88 17.97 -4.90 -5.40
C LEU A 88 16.90 -5.92 -5.84
N ILE A 89 17.29 -7.06 -6.42
CA ILE A 89 16.36 -8.15 -6.78
C ILE A 89 15.71 -8.74 -5.53
N ILE A 90 16.49 -8.96 -4.46
CA ILE A 90 15.98 -9.48 -3.19
C ILE A 90 14.97 -8.51 -2.57
N LEU A 91 15.31 -7.22 -2.52
CA LEU A 91 14.42 -6.17 -2.01
C LEU A 91 13.11 -6.09 -2.78
N PHE A 92 13.17 -6.25 -4.11
CA PHE A 92 11.98 -6.30 -4.95
C PHE A 92 11.08 -7.48 -4.59
N GLY A 93 11.67 -8.68 -4.45
CA GLY A 93 10.95 -9.88 -4.03
C GLY A 93 10.29 -9.73 -2.65
N ILE A 94 10.98 -9.08 -1.71
CA ILE A 94 10.44 -8.76 -0.37
C ILE A 94 9.26 -7.78 -0.50
N GLY A 95 9.44 -6.67 -1.21
CA GLY A 95 8.40 -5.67 -1.42
C GLY A 95 7.14 -6.28 -2.07
N TYR A 96 7.33 -7.11 -3.09
CA TYR A 96 6.24 -7.84 -3.75
C TYR A 96 5.44 -8.69 -2.76
N LYS A 97 6.11 -9.45 -1.88
CA LYS A 97 5.45 -10.27 -0.86
C LYS A 97 4.72 -9.43 0.17
N ILE A 98 5.32 -8.32 0.64
CA ILE A 98 4.71 -7.40 1.60
C ILE A 98 3.38 -6.89 1.05
N ASN A 99 3.37 -6.33 -0.16
CA ASN A 99 2.13 -5.78 -0.73
C ASN A 99 1.05 -6.85 -0.91
N ASN A 100 1.42 -8.06 -1.32
CA ASN A 100 0.47 -9.17 -1.47
C ASN A 100 -0.18 -9.56 -0.14
N ILE A 101 0.59 -9.58 0.96
CA ILE A 101 0.06 -9.84 2.31
C ILE A 101 -0.92 -8.73 2.70
N TYR A 102 -0.54 -7.47 2.54
CA TYR A 102 -1.41 -6.33 2.81
C TYR A 102 -2.70 -6.35 1.99
N TYR A 103 -2.59 -6.65 0.69
CA TYR A 103 -3.73 -6.79 -0.21
C TYR A 103 -4.72 -7.85 0.29
N LYS A 104 -4.25 -9.04 0.65
CA LYS A 104 -5.10 -10.12 1.18
C LYS A 104 -5.82 -9.71 2.47
N LEU A 105 -5.12 -9.02 3.38
CA LEU A 105 -5.72 -8.50 4.62
C LEU A 105 -6.80 -7.45 4.33
N CYS A 106 -6.56 -6.53 3.38
CA CYS A 106 -7.53 -5.53 2.98
C CYS A 106 -8.78 -6.16 2.35
N ILE A 107 -8.62 -7.09 1.41
CA ILE A 107 -9.75 -7.80 0.78
C ILE A 107 -10.56 -8.56 1.83
N LYS A 108 -9.92 -9.25 2.77
CA LYS A 108 -10.61 -9.96 3.85
C LYS A 108 -11.46 -9.02 4.71
N ARG A 109 -10.95 -7.82 5.03
CA ARG A 109 -11.70 -6.79 5.78
C ARG A 109 -12.89 -6.26 4.98
N ILE A 110 -12.71 -5.99 3.70
CA ILE A 110 -13.78 -5.51 2.82
C ILE A 110 -14.87 -6.55 2.68
N TYR A 111 -14.50 -7.80 2.42
CA TYR A 111 -15.44 -8.91 2.29
C TYR A 111 -16.25 -9.13 3.57
N LYS A 112 -15.59 -9.10 4.73
CA LYS A 112 -16.27 -9.17 6.03
C LYS A 112 -17.31 -8.05 6.18
N LYS A 113 -16.94 -6.80 5.88
CA LYS A 113 -17.85 -5.65 5.94
C LYS A 113 -19.02 -5.75 4.95
N LEU A 114 -18.78 -6.29 3.76
CA LEU A 114 -19.83 -6.50 2.76
C LEU A 114 -20.84 -7.56 3.24
N GLN A 115 -20.36 -8.68 3.78
CA GLN A 115 -21.23 -9.72 4.35
C GLN A 115 -22.05 -9.20 5.53
N GLU A 116 -21.45 -8.37 6.40
CA GLU A 116 -22.18 -7.73 7.50
C GLU A 116 -23.29 -6.81 6.98
N LYS A 117 -22.99 -5.98 5.97
CA LYS A 117 -24.00 -5.11 5.33
C LYS A 117 -25.12 -5.91 4.66
N GLU A 118 -24.79 -7.01 4.00
CA GLU A 118 -25.79 -7.89 3.37
C GLU A 118 -26.71 -8.52 4.41
N LYS A 119 -26.16 -9.05 5.50
CA LYS A 119 -26.94 -9.60 6.62
C LYS A 119 -27.88 -8.55 7.23
N VAL A 120 -27.40 -7.34 7.49
CA VAL A 120 -28.22 -6.23 8.00
C VAL A 120 -29.34 -5.87 7.02
N THR A 121 -29.04 -5.83 5.72
CA THR A 121 -30.02 -5.53 4.67
C THR A 121 -31.10 -6.62 4.59
N ASN A 122 -30.69 -7.89 4.67
CA ASN A 122 -31.63 -9.02 4.65
C ASN A 122 -32.52 -9.00 5.89
N LEU A 123 -31.96 -8.79 7.09
CA LEU A 123 -32.74 -8.63 8.33
C LEU A 123 -33.75 -7.47 8.23
N ARG A 124 -33.35 -6.33 7.66
CA ARG A 124 -34.25 -5.19 7.45
C ARG A 124 -35.40 -5.54 6.51
N LYS A 125 -35.14 -6.31 5.45
CA LYS A 125 -36.17 -6.78 4.51
C LYS A 125 -37.13 -7.77 5.16
N THR A 126 -36.65 -8.75 5.93
CA THR A 126 -37.53 -9.70 6.65
C THR A 126 -38.39 -9.00 7.69
N VAL A 127 -37.81 -8.11 8.50
CA VAL A 127 -38.57 -7.32 9.49
C VAL A 127 -39.62 -6.45 8.81
N SER A 128 -39.27 -5.77 7.71
CA SER A 128 -40.23 -4.96 6.95
C SER A 128 -41.37 -5.79 6.37
N ASN A 129 -41.09 -7.01 5.88
CA ASN A 129 -42.11 -7.89 5.31
C ASN A 129 -43.02 -8.51 6.39
N ASP A 130 -42.45 -8.91 7.53
CA ASP A 130 -43.21 -9.47 8.65
C ASP A 130 -44.05 -8.39 9.35
N GLU A 131 -43.55 -7.15 9.48
CA GLU A 131 -44.33 -6.01 9.98
C GLU A 131 -45.52 -5.69 9.07
N LEU A 132 -45.34 -5.75 7.75
CA LEU A 132 -46.41 -5.57 6.75
C LEU A 132 -47.45 -6.69 6.81
N LYS A 133 -47.03 -7.92 7.10
CA LYS A 133 -47.90 -9.12 7.08
C LYS A 133 -48.70 -9.30 8.38
N TYR A 134 -48.16 -8.88 9.53
CA TYR A 134 -48.76 -9.15 10.83
C TYR A 134 -49.30 -7.92 11.58
N ASN A 135 -48.95 -6.67 11.22
CA ASN A 135 -49.51 -5.49 11.92
C ASN A 135 -49.40 -4.16 11.14
N PRO A 136 -50.21 -3.94 10.07
CA PRO A 136 -50.12 -2.76 9.22
C PRO A 136 -50.45 -1.43 9.94
N SER A 137 -51.14 -1.47 11.09
CA SER A 137 -51.57 -0.28 11.84
C SER A 137 -50.50 0.33 12.76
N LYS A 138 -49.38 -0.38 13.01
CA LYS A 138 -48.31 0.06 13.95
C LYS A 138 -47.18 0.88 13.31
N LEU A 139 -47.16 1.01 11.98
CA LEU A 139 -46.17 1.79 11.21
C LEU A 139 -46.07 3.28 11.61
N LYS A 140 -47.02 3.81 12.40
CA LYS A 140 -46.98 5.20 12.89
C LYS A 140 -46.07 5.46 14.10
N LYS A 141 -45.49 4.47 14.78
CA LYS A 141 -44.65 4.75 15.97
C LYS A 141 -43.18 4.36 15.76
N LYS A 142 -42.45 5.35 15.24
CA LYS A 142 -40.99 5.62 15.43
C LYS A 142 -40.45 4.96 16.70
N ASN A 143 -39.58 3.95 16.56
CA ASN A 143 -38.44 3.70 17.45
C ASN A 143 -37.55 2.53 16.99
N VAL A 144 -38.06 1.60 16.17
CA VAL A 144 -37.25 0.49 15.64
C VAL A 144 -36.15 0.98 14.70
N TYR A 145 -36.44 1.97 13.84
CA TYR A 145 -35.46 2.56 12.92
C TYR A 145 -34.28 3.24 13.63
N LYS A 146 -34.51 3.89 14.79
CA LYS A 146 -33.44 4.54 15.57
C LYS A 146 -32.46 3.54 16.20
N SER A 147 -32.91 2.34 16.52
CA SER A 147 -32.06 1.31 17.13
C SER A 147 -31.13 0.66 16.11
N VAL A 148 -31.59 0.48 14.87
CA VAL A 148 -30.76 -0.05 13.77
C VAL A 148 -29.70 0.98 13.33
N GLU A 149 -30.07 2.26 13.32
CA GLU A 149 -29.16 3.36 12.96
C GLU A 149 -27.98 3.48 13.95
N ARG A 150 -28.22 3.30 15.27
CA ARG A 150 -27.16 3.27 16.31
C ARG A 150 -26.18 2.11 16.20
N ILE A 151 -26.59 0.99 15.62
CA ILE A 151 -25.71 -0.18 15.45
C ILE A 151 -24.85 -0.03 14.18
N SER A 152 -25.25 0.84 13.25
CA SER A 152 -24.59 1.03 11.95
C SER A 152 -23.51 2.13 11.90
N THR A 153 -23.44 2.98 12.92
CA THR A 153 -22.34 3.96 13.17
C THR A 153 -21.22 3.34 13.96
#